data_AF-A0A926Z851-F1
#
_entry.id   AF-A0A926Z851-F1
#
_cell.length_a   1.000
_cell.length_b   1.000
_cell.length_c   1.000
_cell.angle_alpha   90.00
_cell.angle_beta   90.00
_cell.angle_gamma   90.00
#
_symmetry.space_group_name_H-M   'P 1'
#
loop_
_entity.id
_entity.type
_entity.pdbx_description
1 polymer ?
#
loop_
_entity_poly.entity_id
_entity_poly.type
_entity_poly.pdbx_seq_one_letter_code
_entity_poly.pdbx_strand_id
1 'polypeptide(L)'
;MTQITIDLPDNLVESAQRLGTATARNLSDILADTLEIVLPVFDNLSGTSDQKEISHLLDTEVIELANLKMDAFQNQRLGDLQAKGKSTGLTEAEGYELFVLMSIYQIGQLKKSMALAEIVKRGLREPLLP
;
A
#
# COMPACT_ATOMS: atom_id res chain seq x y z
N MET A 1 -9.48 -19.16 -16.54
CA MET A 1 -8.32 -18.32 -16.85
C MET A 1 -8.82 -17.15 -17.69
N THR A 2 -8.37 -15.94 -17.37
CA THR A 2 -8.70 -14.71 -18.10
C THR A 2 -7.43 -14.23 -18.80
N GLN A 3 -7.50 -13.93 -20.08
CA GLN A 3 -6.35 -13.45 -20.86
C GLN A 3 -6.41 -11.93 -20.94
N ILE A 4 -5.32 -11.27 -20.56
CA ILE A 4 -5.15 -9.82 -20.61
C ILE A 4 -3.90 -9.52 -21.43
N THR A 5 -4.00 -8.56 -22.34
CA THR A 5 -2.85 -8.04 -23.11
C THR A 5 -2.55 -6.64 -22.61
N ILE A 6 -1.30 -6.39 -22.25
CA ILE A 6 -0.82 -5.10 -21.75
C ILE A 6 0.42 -4.69 -22.53
N ASP A 7 0.51 -3.42 -22.87
CA ASP A 7 1.73 -2.83 -23.42
C ASP A 7 2.63 -2.42 -22.26
N LEU A 8 3.87 -2.93 -22.25
CA LEU A 8 4.84 -2.66 -21.19
C LEU A 8 6.00 -1.83 -21.73
N PRO A 9 6.54 -0.88 -20.94
CA PRO A 9 7.80 -0.21 -21.27
C PRO A 9 8.94 -1.21 -21.47
N ASP A 10 9.79 -0.97 -22.47
CA ASP A 10 10.89 -1.87 -22.84
C ASP A 10 11.83 -2.18 -21.65
N ASN A 11 12.13 -1.18 -20.82
CA ASN A 11 12.99 -1.33 -19.64
C ASN A 11 12.40 -2.31 -18.60
N LEU A 12 11.07 -2.40 -18.50
CA LEU A 12 10.38 -3.31 -17.60
C LEU A 12 10.42 -4.75 -18.14
N VAL A 13 10.22 -4.91 -19.45
CA VAL A 13 10.36 -6.21 -20.14
C VAL A 13 11.79 -6.74 -19.96
N GLU A 14 12.80 -5.92 -20.20
CA GLU A 14 14.20 -6.30 -20.02
C GLU A 14 14.50 -6.74 -18.57
N SER A 15 13.97 -6.02 -17.58
CA SER A 15 14.20 -6.33 -16.18
C SER A 15 13.58 -7.66 -15.77
N ALA A 16 12.33 -7.90 -16.18
CA ALA A 16 11.66 -9.16 -15.93
C ALA A 16 12.32 -10.33 -16.68
N GLN A 17 12.87 -10.08 -17.88
CA GLN A 17 13.56 -11.10 -18.66
C GLN A 17 14.94 -11.46 -18.08
N ARG A 18 15.68 -10.49 -17.51
CA ARG A 18 16.89 -10.76 -16.73
C ARG A 18 16.59 -11.67 -15.53
N LEU A 19 15.51 -11.40 -14.81
CA LEU A 19 15.08 -12.22 -13.67
C LEU A 19 14.63 -13.63 -14.09
N GLY A 20 13.86 -13.74 -15.17
CA GLY A 20 13.46 -15.03 -15.75
C GLY A 20 14.67 -15.87 -16.17
N THR A 21 15.66 -15.24 -16.81
CA THR A 21 16.91 -15.93 -17.20
C THR A 21 17.68 -16.43 -15.98
N ALA A 22 17.82 -15.61 -14.94
CA ALA A 22 18.54 -15.95 -13.72
C ALA A 22 17.87 -17.10 -12.94
N THR A 23 16.55 -17.27 -13.08
CA THR A 23 15.76 -18.27 -12.35
C THR A 23 15.31 -19.44 -13.21
N ALA A 24 15.67 -19.46 -14.50
CA ALA A 24 15.21 -20.43 -15.51
C ALA A 24 13.66 -20.49 -15.61
N ARG A 25 12.99 -19.35 -15.52
CA ARG A 25 11.53 -19.22 -15.57
C ARG A 25 11.10 -18.36 -16.76
N ASN A 26 9.89 -18.61 -17.27
CA ASN A 26 9.34 -17.79 -18.36
C ASN A 26 8.95 -16.40 -17.86
N LEU A 27 9.03 -15.42 -18.76
CA LEU A 27 8.65 -14.02 -18.50
C LEU A 27 7.20 -13.91 -17.98
N SER A 28 6.27 -14.64 -18.59
CA SER A 28 4.86 -14.66 -18.21
C SER A 28 4.66 -15.10 -16.76
N ASP A 29 5.37 -16.14 -16.33
CA ASP A 29 5.26 -16.70 -14.98
C ASP A 29 5.86 -15.73 -13.95
N ILE A 30 6.99 -15.10 -14.29
CA ILE A 30 7.62 -14.06 -13.45
C ILE A 30 6.65 -12.89 -13.25
N LEU A 31 6.03 -12.40 -14.32
CA LEU A 31 5.10 -11.28 -14.26
C LEU A 31 3.84 -11.66 -13.48
N ALA A 32 3.29 -12.85 -13.70
CA ALA A 32 2.12 -13.35 -12.98
C ALA A 32 2.40 -13.48 -11.47
N ASP A 33 3.50 -14.14 -11.08
CA ASP A 33 3.91 -14.27 -9.68
C ASP A 33 4.16 -12.91 -9.03
N THR A 34 4.83 -12.00 -9.75
CA THR A 34 5.10 -10.66 -9.23
C THR A 34 3.79 -9.92 -8.98
N LEU A 35 2.84 -10.01 -9.90
CA LEU A 35 1.50 -9.47 -9.71
C LEU A 35 0.75 -10.19 -8.58
N GLU A 36 0.87 -11.50 -8.42
CA GLU A 36 0.23 -12.25 -7.33
C GLU A 36 0.83 -11.91 -5.96
N ILE A 37 2.09 -11.50 -5.89
CA ILE A 37 2.73 -11.01 -4.66
C ILE A 37 2.29 -9.58 -4.35
N VAL A 38 2.21 -8.72 -5.36
CA VAL A 38 2.01 -7.28 -5.17
C VAL A 38 0.53 -6.88 -5.16
N LEU A 39 -0.33 -7.50 -5.98
CA LEU A 39 -1.76 -7.17 -6.07
C LEU A 39 -2.53 -7.39 -4.76
N PRO A 40 -2.28 -8.44 -3.95
CA PRO A 40 -2.91 -8.58 -2.64
C PRO A 40 -2.51 -7.46 -1.65
N VAL A 41 -1.34 -6.85 -1.85
CA VAL A 41 -0.97 -5.63 -1.12
C VAL A 41 -1.93 -4.51 -1.54
N PHE A 42 -2.34 -4.43 -2.80
CA PHE A 42 -3.31 -3.48 -3.34
C PHE A 42 -4.79 -3.80 -3.00
N ASP A 43 -5.15 -5.08 -2.85
CA ASP A 43 -6.52 -5.49 -2.48
C ASP A 43 -6.87 -5.08 -1.05
N ASN A 44 -5.88 -5.15 -0.15
CA ASN A 44 -5.99 -4.59 1.20
C ASN A 44 -6.14 -3.05 1.24
N LEU A 45 -6.08 -2.38 0.08
CA LEU A 45 -6.18 -0.93 -0.09
C LEU A 45 -7.51 -0.50 -0.69
N SER A 46 -8.12 -1.38 -1.49
CA SER A 46 -9.41 -1.14 -2.12
C SER A 46 -10.53 -1.45 -1.13
N GLY A 47 -10.62 -0.63 -0.08
CA GLY A 47 -11.58 -0.70 1.04
C GLY A 47 -13.05 -0.52 0.65
N THR A 48 -13.53 -1.26 -0.35
CA THR A 48 -14.95 -1.30 -0.71
C THR A 48 -15.77 -2.16 0.25
N SER A 49 -15.13 -2.91 1.15
CA SER A 49 -15.77 -3.73 2.19
C SER A 49 -15.58 -3.21 3.63
N ASP A 50 -14.64 -2.28 3.88
CA ASP A 50 -14.12 -2.01 5.23
C ASP A 50 -15.12 -1.36 6.20
N GLN A 51 -16.09 -0.53 5.76
CA GLN A 51 -17.01 0.11 6.71
C GLN A 51 -17.93 -0.89 7.41
N LYS A 52 -18.39 -1.92 6.69
CA LYS A 52 -19.24 -2.95 7.26
C LYS A 52 -18.43 -3.85 8.19
N GLU A 53 -17.19 -4.14 7.84
CA GLU A 53 -16.26 -4.92 8.68
C GLU A 53 -15.88 -4.19 9.97
N ILE A 54 -15.57 -2.89 9.93
CA ILE A 54 -15.20 -2.12 11.13
C ILE A 54 -16.35 -2.07 12.15
N SER A 55 -17.60 -2.03 11.68
CA SER A 55 -18.76 -2.04 12.58
C SER A 55 -18.93 -3.36 13.36
N HIS A 56 -18.32 -4.45 12.89
CA HIS A 56 -18.34 -5.76 13.55
C HIS A 56 -17.13 -6.01 14.46
N LEU A 57 -16.10 -5.17 14.41
CA LEU A 57 -14.94 -5.25 15.29
C LEU A 57 -15.31 -4.95 16.75
N LEU A 58 -14.61 -5.58 17.69
CA LEU A 58 -14.67 -5.28 19.11
C LEU A 58 -14.15 -3.87 19.40
N ASP A 59 -14.61 -3.27 20.50
CA ASP A 59 -14.19 -1.91 20.87
C ASP A 59 -12.67 -1.77 20.97
N THR A 60 -11.98 -2.78 21.50
CA THR A 60 -10.51 -2.81 21.59
C THR A 60 -9.84 -2.79 20.21
N GLU A 61 -10.37 -3.56 19.25
CA GLU A 61 -9.84 -3.65 17.89
C GLU A 61 -10.06 -2.33 17.13
N VAL A 62 -11.23 -1.69 17.29
CA VAL A 62 -11.50 -0.38 16.69
C VAL A 62 -10.62 0.70 17.32
N ILE A 63 -10.37 0.65 18.63
CA ILE A 63 -9.45 1.58 19.31
C ILE A 63 -8.02 1.39 18.82
N GLU A 64 -7.55 0.16 18.65
CA GLU A 64 -6.23 -0.12 18.08
C GLU A 64 -6.11 0.42 16.65
N LEU A 65 -7.12 0.19 15.81
CA LEU A 65 -7.16 0.68 14.43
C LEU A 65 -7.21 2.22 14.36
N ALA A 66 -7.94 2.86 15.28
CA ALA A 66 -7.97 4.32 15.41
C ALA A 66 -6.63 4.93 15.87
N ASN A 67 -5.77 4.12 16.48
CA ASN A 67 -4.42 4.48 16.91
C ASN A 67 -3.33 4.02 15.94
N LEU A 68 -3.71 3.45 14.79
CA LEU A 68 -2.77 2.96 13.79
C LEU A 68 -1.74 4.03 13.41
N LYS A 69 -0.49 3.58 13.34
CA LYS A 69 0.67 4.35 12.87
C LYS A 69 1.40 3.52 11.84
N MET A 70 1.92 4.20 10.82
CA MET A 70 2.94 3.61 9.96
C MET A 70 4.15 3.23 10.81
N ASP A 71 4.85 2.16 10.42
CA ASP A 71 6.09 1.76 11.05
C ASP A 71 7.10 2.93 11.06
N ALA A 72 7.89 3.03 12.13
CA ALA A 72 8.76 4.18 12.34
C ALA A 72 9.87 4.27 11.28
N PHE A 73 10.45 3.14 10.87
CA PHE A 73 11.47 3.12 9.83
C PHE A 73 10.87 3.44 8.46
N GLN A 74 9.70 2.87 8.15
CA GLN A 74 8.99 3.17 6.91
C GLN A 74 8.59 4.66 6.83
N ASN A 75 8.08 5.25 7.91
CA ASN A 75 7.68 6.65 7.95
C ASN A 75 8.88 7.60 7.84
N GLN A 76 10.01 7.25 8.47
CA GLN A 76 11.26 7.99 8.29
C GLN A 76 11.72 7.93 6.83
N ARG A 77 11.76 6.73 6.25
CA ARG A 77 12.17 6.50 4.86
C ARG A 77 11.29 7.25 3.85
N LEU A 78 9.98 7.28 4.11
CA LEU A 78 9.02 8.07 3.32
C LEU A 78 9.41 9.55 3.33
N GLY A 79 9.69 10.12 4.51
CA GLY A 79 10.14 11.50 4.65
C GLY A 79 11.45 11.78 3.92
N ASP A 80 12.44 10.90 4.05
CA ASP A 80 13.74 11.01 3.38
C ASP A 80 13.60 11.04 1.85
N LEU A 81 12.81 10.12 1.28
CA LEU A 81 12.56 10.06 -0.16
C LEU A 81 11.79 11.29 -0.66
N GLN A 82 10.81 11.79 0.10
CA GLN A 82 10.11 13.03 -0.25
C GLN A 82 11.04 14.24 -0.24
N ALA A 83 11.94 14.34 0.73
CA ALA A 83 12.92 15.42 0.80
C ALA A 83 13.94 15.33 -0.35
N LYS A 84 14.41 14.12 -0.66
CA LYS A 84 15.32 13.88 -1.79
C LYS A 84 14.67 14.23 -3.13
N GLY A 85 13.44 13.77 -3.36
CA GLY A 85 12.71 14.03 -4.61
C GLY A 85 12.49 15.52 -4.90
N LYS A 86 12.32 16.35 -3.85
CA LYS A 86 12.20 17.81 -3.99
C LYS A 86 13.52 18.52 -4.27
N SER A 87 14.66 17.93 -3.92
CA SER A 87 15.97 18.59 -3.93
C SER A 87 16.85 18.13 -5.10
N THR A 88 17.06 16.83 -5.22
CA THR A 88 18.04 16.24 -6.16
C THR A 88 17.40 15.30 -7.18
N GLY A 89 16.12 14.98 -7.02
CA GLY A 89 15.43 13.98 -7.83
C GLY A 89 15.63 12.56 -7.30
N LEU A 90 14.78 11.65 -7.76
CA LEU A 90 14.82 10.24 -7.38
C LEU A 90 15.36 9.40 -8.53
N THR A 91 16.10 8.34 -8.20
CA THR A 91 16.31 7.24 -9.15
C THR A 91 14.98 6.52 -9.40
N GLU A 92 14.91 5.74 -10.48
CA GLU A 92 13.70 4.97 -10.81
C GLU A 92 13.29 4.02 -9.66
N ALA A 93 14.25 3.30 -9.08
CA ALA A 93 14.02 2.42 -7.93
C ALA A 93 13.48 3.17 -6.70
N GLU A 94 14.03 4.35 -6.41
CA GLU A 94 13.56 5.20 -5.31
C GLU A 94 12.18 5.80 -5.57
N GLY A 95 11.84 6.06 -6.84
CA GLY A 95 10.50 6.47 -7.25
C GLY A 95 9.46 5.39 -6.95
N TYR A 96 9.77 4.13 -7.27
CA TYR A 96 8.91 3.00 -6.91
C TYR A 96 8.83 2.79 -5.39
N GLU A 97 9.95 2.90 -4.68
CA GLU A 97 9.95 2.80 -3.21
C GLU A 97 9.07 3.88 -2.56
N LEU A 98 9.20 5.13 -3.02
CA LEU A 98 8.36 6.23 -2.57
C LEU A 98 6.88 5.98 -2.84
N PHE A 99 6.54 5.47 -4.03
CA PHE A 99 5.17 5.14 -4.39
C PHE A 99 4.57 4.11 -3.41
N VAL A 100 5.28 3.02 -3.14
CA VAL A 100 4.83 1.98 -2.20
C VAL A 100 4.62 2.54 -0.79
N LEU A 101 5.58 3.33 -0.28
CA LEU A 101 5.47 3.93 1.05
C LEU A 101 4.32 4.94 1.14
N MET A 102 4.10 5.74 0.09
CA MET A 102 2.95 6.64 0.00
C MET A 102 1.63 5.87 -0.01
N SER A 103 1.55 4.74 -0.72
CA SER A 103 0.37 3.88 -0.68
C SER A 103 0.11 3.42 0.74
N ILE A 104 1.09 2.76 1.40
CA ILE A 104 1.01 2.27 2.80
C ILE A 104 0.46 3.36 3.73
N TYR A 105 1.03 4.56 3.66
CA TYR A 105 0.61 5.70 4.45
C TYR A 105 -0.86 6.07 4.24
N GLN A 106 -1.30 6.20 2.98
CA GLN A 106 -2.66 6.62 2.64
C GLN A 106 -3.72 5.63 3.13
N ILE A 107 -3.45 4.32 3.05
CA ILE A 107 -4.40 3.30 3.52
C ILE A 107 -4.47 3.31 5.03
N GLY A 108 -3.31 3.39 5.71
CA GLY A 108 -3.26 3.49 7.15
C GLY A 108 -4.08 4.68 7.63
N GLN A 109 -3.99 5.81 6.94
CA GLN A 109 -4.78 7.01 7.22
C GLN A 109 -6.28 6.81 6.97
N LEU A 110 -6.66 6.12 5.89
CA LEU A 110 -8.06 5.80 5.61
C LEU A 110 -8.67 4.90 6.69
N LYS A 111 -8.02 3.76 6.99
CA LYS A 111 -8.47 2.82 8.03
C LYS A 111 -8.57 3.49 9.40
N LYS A 112 -7.58 4.31 9.74
CA LYS A 112 -7.60 5.13 10.95
C LYS A 112 -8.79 6.09 10.97
N SER A 113 -9.07 6.78 9.87
CA SER A 113 -10.21 7.69 9.77
C SER A 113 -11.54 6.97 9.95
N MET A 114 -11.70 5.79 9.36
CA MET A 114 -12.90 4.97 9.50
C MET A 114 -13.09 4.46 10.92
N ALA A 115 -12.02 4.00 11.57
CA ALA A 115 -12.04 3.62 12.97
C ALA A 115 -12.34 4.81 13.89
N LEU A 116 -11.76 5.98 13.62
CA LEU A 116 -12.07 7.22 14.35
C LEU A 116 -13.55 7.60 14.25
N ALA A 117 -14.16 7.44 13.07
CA ALA A 117 -15.59 7.67 12.91
C ALA A 117 -16.43 6.66 13.72
N GLU A 118 -16.03 5.38 13.73
CA GLU A 118 -16.74 4.34 14.47
C GLU A 118 -16.59 4.50 16.00
N ILE A 119 -15.41 4.85 16.53
CA ILE A 119 -15.26 5.10 17.98
C ILE A 119 -16.11 6.28 18.45
N VAL A 120 -16.27 7.32 17.61
CA VAL A 120 -17.14 8.46 17.91
C VAL A 120 -18.60 8.02 17.88
N LYS A 121 -18.99 7.27 16.85
CA LYS A 121 -20.35 6.70 16.74
C LYS A 121 -20.71 5.79 17.91
N ARG A 122 -19.76 5.06 18.47
CA ARG A 122 -19.93 4.20 19.67
C ARG A 122 -19.85 4.96 21.00
N GLY A 123 -19.48 6.24 20.99
CA GLY A 123 -19.29 7.04 22.21
C GLY A 123 -18.03 6.68 23.01
N LEU A 124 -17.05 6.01 22.39
CA LEU A 124 -15.78 5.64 23.01
C LEU A 124 -14.78 6.80 23.04
N ARG A 125 -15.01 7.83 22.23
CA ARG A 125 -14.21 9.06 22.17
C ARG A 125 -15.05 10.24 21.69
N GLU A 126 -14.77 11.42 22.24
CA GLU A 126 -15.34 12.67 21.75
C GLU A 126 -14.90 12.98 20.31
N PRO A 127 -15.77 13.63 19.49
CA PRO A 127 -15.40 14.11 18.16
C PRO A 127 -14.17 15.03 18.20
N LEU A 128 -13.37 14.99 17.13
CA LEU A 128 -12.30 15.97 16.95
C LEU A 128 -12.94 17.34 16.69
N LEU A 129 -12.52 18.35 17.46
CA LEU A 129 -12.90 19.74 17.22
C LEU A 129 -12.17 20.26 15.97
N PRO A 130 -12.84 21.09 15.15
CA PRO A 130 -12.27 21.67 13.93
C PRO A 130 -11.12 22.66 14.21
#